data_AF-A0A7C7UZY0-F1
#
_entry.id   AF-A0A7C7UZY0-F1
#
_cell.length_a   1.000
_cell.length_b   1.000
_cell.length_c   1.000
_cell.angle_alpha   90.00
_cell.angle_beta   90.00
_cell.angle_gamma   90.00
#
_symmetry.space_group_name_H-M   'P 1'
#
loop_
_entity.id
_entity.type
_entity.pdbx_description
1 polymer ?
#
loop_
_entity_poly.entity_id
_entity_poly.type
_entity_poly.pdbx_seq_one_letter_code
_entity_poly.pdbx_strand_id
1 'polypeptide(L)'
;MAAVAITLAVAGCGGETGDRAERSPAPAQATAPAQQRTVATEPWAQEIWEVQAIDGVKVGYAHMAVDRRTEAGRDVFHFQEESSMALLREGKEVRIEAELSSVEPTGGGLESYQMRVRQGRLVMESSGRVVGGQLELELRAGGNVSRGRLPWPADCGGPHAVELSLWQSPMKPGAPSRASAPPPSRTPTSSPCWL
;
A
#
# COMPACT_ATOMS: atom_id res chain seq x y z
N MET A 1 -26.02 -9.56 -40.72
CA MET A 1 -27.09 -10.58 -40.90
C MET A 1 -26.48 -11.91 -40.47
N ALA A 2 -27.04 -12.74 -39.61
CA ALA A 2 -28.41 -12.90 -39.15
C ALA A 2 -28.42 -13.53 -37.74
N ALA A 3 -29.51 -13.27 -37.02
CA ALA A 3 -29.88 -13.90 -35.77
C ALA A 3 -30.26 -15.38 -35.98
N VAL A 4 -30.13 -16.20 -34.94
CA VAL A 4 -30.94 -17.41 -34.78
C VAL A 4 -31.32 -17.55 -33.31
N ALA A 5 -32.58 -17.28 -33.03
CA ALA A 5 -33.33 -17.81 -31.91
C ALA A 5 -34.14 -18.99 -32.43
N ILE A 6 -34.19 -20.12 -31.70
CA ILE A 6 -35.23 -21.14 -31.88
C ILE A 6 -35.67 -21.66 -30.51
N THR A 7 -36.98 -21.85 -30.43
CA THR A 7 -37.86 -21.94 -29.29
C THR A 7 -38.47 -23.36 -29.15
N LEU A 8 -38.91 -23.68 -27.92
CA LEU A 8 -40.10 -24.48 -27.53
C LEU A 8 -40.26 -25.97 -27.90
N ALA A 9 -40.60 -26.80 -26.89
CA ALA A 9 -41.91 -27.46 -26.73
C ALA A 9 -42.01 -28.15 -25.33
N VAL A 10 -42.99 -27.82 -24.44
CA VAL A 10 -44.34 -28.44 -24.15
C VAL A 10 -44.36 -29.98 -24.06
N ALA A 11 -45.09 -30.71 -23.20
CA ALA A 11 -46.20 -30.49 -22.26
C ALA A 11 -46.30 -31.73 -21.34
N GLY A 12 -47.10 -31.69 -20.25
CA GLY A 12 -47.64 -32.93 -19.65
C GLY A 12 -48.17 -32.81 -18.22
N CYS A 13 -49.50 -32.85 -18.08
CA CYS A 13 -50.29 -32.71 -16.85
C CYS A 13 -50.27 -33.94 -15.93
N GLY A 14 -50.57 -33.72 -14.64
CA GLY A 14 -51.04 -34.76 -13.71
C GLY A 14 -51.42 -34.12 -12.39
N GLY A 15 -52.72 -33.92 -12.15
CA GLY A 15 -53.24 -33.54 -10.85
C GLY A 15 -53.61 -34.78 -10.05
N GLU A 16 -53.31 -34.80 -8.75
CA GLU A 16 -53.95 -35.67 -7.78
C GLU A 16 -54.10 -34.95 -6.44
N THR A 17 -55.30 -35.14 -5.88
CA THR A 17 -55.86 -34.60 -4.66
C THR A 17 -55.29 -35.25 -3.40
N GLY A 18 -55.13 -34.45 -2.34
CA GLY A 18 -55.16 -34.90 -0.95
C GLY A 18 -53.79 -35.29 -0.38
N ASP A 19 -53.28 -34.50 0.56
CA ASP A 19 -53.52 -34.80 1.97
C ASP A 19 -53.06 -33.62 2.85
N ARG A 20 -53.88 -33.31 3.85
CA ARG A 20 -53.65 -32.25 4.83
C ARG A 20 -52.73 -32.83 5.90
N ALA A 21 -51.43 -32.84 5.63
CA ALA A 21 -50.42 -33.06 6.67
C ALA A 21 -50.01 -31.71 7.26
N GLU A 22 -50.50 -31.45 8.47
CA GLU A 22 -50.15 -30.35 9.36
C GLU A 22 -48.62 -30.25 9.50
N ARG A 23 -48.01 -29.35 8.74
CA ARG A 23 -46.58 -29.09 8.79
C ARG A 23 -46.32 -28.17 9.98
N SER A 24 -46.00 -28.80 11.11
CA SER A 24 -45.50 -28.13 12.32
C SER A 24 -44.40 -27.13 11.94
N PRO A 25 -44.50 -25.84 12.31
CA PRO A 25 -43.45 -24.88 11.98
C PRO A 25 -42.18 -25.28 12.74
N ALA A 26 -41.13 -25.59 11.98
CA ALA A 26 -39.79 -25.73 12.51
C ALA A 26 -39.45 -24.47 13.35
N PRO A 27 -38.82 -24.62 14.53
CA PRO A 27 -38.45 -23.46 15.32
C PRO A 27 -37.55 -22.57 14.48
N ALA A 28 -37.97 -21.32 14.31
CA ALA A 28 -37.17 -20.28 13.71
C ALA A 28 -35.83 -20.25 14.45
N GLN A 29 -34.77 -20.72 13.80
CA GLN A 29 -33.42 -20.56 14.28
C GLN A 29 -33.15 -19.06 14.28
N ALA A 30 -33.27 -18.46 15.47
CA ALA A 30 -32.83 -17.11 15.72
C ALA A 30 -31.38 -17.03 15.23
N THR A 31 -31.17 -16.29 14.15
CA THR A 31 -29.85 -15.96 13.66
C THR A 31 -29.20 -15.13 14.76
N ALA A 32 -28.37 -15.77 15.58
CA ALA A 32 -27.53 -15.07 16.53
C ALA A 32 -26.77 -13.99 15.75
N PRO A 33 -26.74 -12.73 16.23
CA PRO A 33 -25.97 -11.70 15.56
C PRO A 33 -24.55 -12.21 15.43
N ALA A 34 -24.02 -12.19 14.19
CA ALA A 34 -22.65 -12.53 13.92
C ALA A 34 -21.79 -11.70 14.87
N GLN A 35 -21.23 -12.35 15.90
CA GLN A 35 -20.25 -11.73 16.76
C GLN A 35 -19.13 -11.30 15.83
N GLN A 36 -19.07 -10.00 15.55
CA GLN A 36 -17.91 -9.37 14.95
C GLN A 36 -16.76 -9.77 15.85
N ARG A 37 -15.95 -10.71 15.34
CA ARG A 37 -14.71 -11.10 15.98
C ARG A 37 -13.88 -9.83 15.96
N THR A 38 -13.90 -9.08 17.06
CA THR A 38 -12.89 -8.08 17.34
C THR A 38 -11.59 -8.85 17.36
N VAL A 39 -10.92 -8.92 16.21
CA VAL A 39 -9.57 -9.44 16.14
C VAL A 39 -8.80 -8.47 17.02
N ALA A 40 -8.39 -8.93 18.20
CA ALA A 40 -7.41 -8.22 18.98
C ALA A 40 -6.22 -8.03 18.04
N THR A 41 -5.98 -6.77 17.64
CA THR A 41 -4.83 -6.40 16.86
C THR A 41 -3.64 -6.52 17.80
N GLU A 42 -3.08 -7.73 17.89
CA GLU A 42 -1.79 -7.92 18.55
C GLU A 42 -0.78 -6.93 17.96
N PRO A 43 0.10 -6.33 18.78
CA PRO A 43 1.19 -5.50 18.28
C PRO A 43 1.94 -6.27 17.20
N TRP A 44 1.92 -5.74 15.98
CA TRP A 44 2.62 -6.32 14.86
C TRP A 44 3.85 -5.46 14.58
N ALA A 45 5.01 -6.10 14.59
CA ALA A 45 6.28 -5.49 14.24
C ALA A 45 7.06 -6.44 13.34
N GLN A 46 7.75 -5.87 12.36
CA GLN A 46 8.59 -6.61 11.42
C GLN A 46 9.87 -5.83 11.15
N GLU A 47 10.95 -6.56 10.93
CA GLU A 47 12.19 -6.02 10.38
C GLU A 47 12.52 -6.70 9.05
N ILE A 48 13.03 -5.92 8.10
CA ILE A 48 13.47 -6.36 6.79
C ILE A 48 14.89 -5.86 6.59
N TRP A 49 15.78 -6.77 6.21
CA TRP A 49 17.17 -6.46 5.85
C TRP A 49 17.41 -6.84 4.40
N GLU A 50 17.95 -5.91 3.64
CA GLU A 50 18.21 -6.07 2.21
C GLU A 50 19.69 -5.89 1.91
N VAL A 51 20.21 -6.71 1.00
CA VAL A 51 21.52 -6.50 0.40
C VAL A 51 21.33 -5.81 -0.94
N GLN A 52 21.94 -4.65 -1.10
CA GLN A 52 21.92 -3.91 -2.37
C GLN A 52 23.14 -4.33 -3.20
N ALA A 53 22.91 -4.75 -4.43
CA ALA A 53 23.95 -5.20 -5.36
C ALA A 53 23.73 -4.64 -6.76
N ILE A 54 24.84 -4.31 -7.45
CA ILE A 54 24.86 -3.90 -8.86
C ILE A 54 25.76 -4.89 -9.59
N ASP A 55 25.24 -5.49 -10.67
CA ASP A 55 25.94 -6.54 -11.44
C ASP A 55 26.50 -7.68 -10.56
N GLY A 56 25.74 -8.06 -9.52
CA GLY A 56 26.12 -9.09 -8.56
C GLY A 56 27.17 -8.66 -7.53
N VAL A 57 27.69 -7.44 -7.62
CA VAL A 57 28.62 -6.87 -6.65
C VAL A 57 27.83 -6.16 -5.55
N LYS A 58 28.06 -6.52 -4.29
CA LYS A 58 27.46 -5.84 -3.15
C LYS A 58 27.92 -4.38 -3.12
N VAL A 59 26.98 -3.46 -3.17
CA VAL A 59 27.20 -2.01 -3.07
C VAL A 59 26.69 -1.43 -1.76
N GLY A 60 25.82 -2.16 -1.04
CA GLY A 60 25.17 -1.59 0.12
C GLY A 60 24.25 -2.52 0.88
N TYR A 61 23.44 -1.92 1.74
CA TYR A 61 22.35 -2.57 2.45
C TYR A 61 21.22 -1.56 2.69
N ALA A 62 20.03 -2.09 2.97
CA ALA A 62 18.94 -1.36 3.61
C ALA A 62 18.41 -2.15 4.80
N HIS A 63 17.91 -1.44 5.79
CA HIS A 63 17.16 -1.97 6.92
C HIS A 63 15.87 -1.18 7.04
N MET A 64 14.75 -1.89 7.16
CA MET A 64 13.46 -1.31 7.43
C MET A 64 12.85 -1.98 8.65
N ALA A 65 12.47 -1.20 9.64
CA ALA A 65 11.63 -1.61 10.75
C ALA A 65 10.24 -1.00 10.58
N VAL A 66 9.22 -1.82 10.77
CA VAL A 66 7.83 -1.39 10.73
C VAL A 66 7.10 -1.88 11.96
N ASP A 67 6.27 -1.03 12.54
CA ASP A 67 5.38 -1.40 13.63
C ASP A 67 3.99 -0.78 13.47
N ARG A 68 2.96 -1.52 13.89
CA ARG A 68 1.56 -1.06 13.86
C ARG A 68 1.18 -0.46 15.21
N ARG A 69 0.67 0.77 15.20
CA ARG A 69 0.21 1.50 16.39
C ARG A 69 -1.24 1.96 16.25
N THR A 70 -1.94 2.03 17.37
CA THR A 70 -3.25 2.70 17.44
C THR A 70 -3.05 4.13 17.93
N GLU A 71 -3.33 5.12 17.06
CA GLU A 71 -3.23 6.54 17.36
C GLU A 71 -4.56 7.24 17.12
N ALA A 72 -5.06 7.98 18.12
CA ALA A 72 -6.38 8.62 18.07
C ALA A 72 -7.51 7.66 17.62
N GLY A 73 -7.44 6.39 18.03
CA GLY A 73 -8.42 5.35 17.71
C GLY A 73 -8.32 4.77 16.29
N ARG A 74 -7.26 5.08 15.53
CA ARG A 74 -7.00 4.55 14.19
C ARG A 74 -5.70 3.77 14.18
N ASP A 75 -5.65 2.69 13.41
CA ASP A 75 -4.43 1.93 13.24
C ASP A 75 -3.59 2.48 12.09
N VAL A 76 -2.33 2.78 12.41
CA VAL A 76 -1.31 3.31 11.51
C VAL A 76 -0.05 2.44 11.55
N PHE A 77 0.70 2.43 10.45
CA PHE A 77 2.03 1.88 10.39
C PHE A 77 3.06 2.99 10.58
N HIS A 78 4.04 2.72 11.44
CA HIS A 78 5.26 3.52 11.57
C HIS A 78 6.38 2.77 10.88
N PHE A 79 6.99 3.41 9.89
CA PHE A 79 8.15 2.89 9.19
C PHE A 79 9.39 3.67 9.58
N GLN A 80 10.50 2.95 9.73
CA GLN A 80 11.84 3.47 9.89
C GLN A 80 12.75 2.72 8.94
N GLU A 81 13.39 3.42 8.03
CA GLU A 81 14.32 2.87 7.06
C GLU A 81 15.67 3.57 7.15
N GLU A 82 16.73 2.78 7.09
CA GLU A 82 18.08 3.24 6.80
C GLU A 82 18.67 2.49 5.61
N SER A 83 19.42 3.18 4.77
CA SER A 83 20.19 2.55 3.71
C SER A 83 21.56 3.19 3.53
N SER A 84 22.52 2.38 3.13
CA SER A 84 23.89 2.81 2.82
C SER A 84 24.38 2.10 1.58
N MET A 85 24.81 2.87 0.58
CA MET A 85 25.26 2.38 -0.72
C MET A 85 26.52 3.12 -1.16
N ALA A 86 27.51 2.38 -1.68
CA ALA A 86 28.70 2.92 -2.33
C ALA A 86 28.66 2.67 -3.84
N LEU A 87 28.81 3.74 -4.61
CA LEU A 87 28.80 3.72 -6.06
C LEU A 87 30.12 4.26 -6.61
N LEU A 88 30.62 3.66 -7.69
CA LEU A 88 31.71 4.25 -8.46
C LEU A 88 31.15 5.26 -9.47
N ARG A 89 31.54 6.52 -9.35
CA ARG A 89 31.21 7.59 -10.29
C ARG A 89 32.49 8.24 -10.78
N GLU A 90 32.74 8.18 -12.08
CA GLU A 90 33.97 8.72 -12.69
C GLU A 90 35.25 8.19 -12.02
N GLY A 91 35.24 6.89 -11.67
CA GLY A 91 36.36 6.22 -11.00
C GLY A 91 36.53 6.55 -9.51
N LYS A 92 35.65 7.36 -8.92
CA LYS A 92 35.66 7.70 -7.49
C LYS A 92 34.49 7.04 -6.77
N GLU A 93 34.76 6.47 -5.60
CA GLU A 93 33.69 5.98 -4.74
C GLU A 93 32.90 7.15 -4.14
N VAL A 94 31.59 7.09 -4.25
CA VAL A 94 30.63 7.99 -3.64
C VAL A 94 29.70 7.16 -2.77
N ARG A 95 29.67 7.48 -1.46
CA ARG A 95 28.71 6.88 -0.53
C ARG A 95 27.45 7.73 -0.44
N ILE A 96 26.31 7.07 -0.56
CA ILE A 96 24.97 7.61 -0.40
C ILE A 96 24.35 6.90 0.80
N GLU A 97 23.87 7.66 1.77
CA GLU A 97 23.17 7.16 2.94
C GLU A 97 21.80 7.83 2.99
N ALA A 98 20.75 7.07 3.26
CA ALA A 98 19.41 7.60 3.42
C ALA A 98 18.79 7.10 4.72
N GLU A 99 18.05 7.99 5.38
CA GLU A 99 17.19 7.71 6.53
C GLU A 99 15.78 8.16 6.13
N LEU A 100 14.78 7.30 6.27
CA LEU A 100 13.37 7.62 6.00
C LEU A 100 12.53 7.18 7.19
N SER A 101 11.59 8.03 7.58
CA SER A 101 10.53 7.70 8.54
C SER A 101 9.20 8.09 7.93
N SER A 102 8.18 7.24 8.06
CA SER A 102 6.82 7.56 7.61
C SER A 102 5.75 7.05 8.57
N VAL A 103 4.62 7.74 8.56
CA VAL A 103 3.37 7.31 9.21
C VAL A 103 2.33 7.14 8.12
N GLU A 104 1.86 5.91 7.96
CA GLU A 104 0.96 5.52 6.86
C GLU A 104 -0.28 4.82 7.43
N PRO A 105 -1.50 5.24 7.07
CA PRO A 105 -2.71 4.56 7.51
C PRO A 105 -2.74 3.10 7.02
N THR A 106 -3.34 2.20 7.80
CA THR A 106 -3.53 0.80 7.38
C THR A 106 -4.39 0.64 6.13
N GLY A 107 -5.21 1.63 5.80
CA GLY A 107 -5.96 1.70 4.53
C GLY A 107 -5.14 2.15 3.32
N GLY A 108 -3.85 2.44 3.49
CA GLY A 108 -2.97 3.04 2.49
C GLY A 108 -2.94 4.57 2.58
N GLY A 109 -2.11 5.18 1.72
CA GLY A 109 -1.86 6.62 1.71
C GLY A 109 -0.72 7.03 2.63
N LEU A 110 -0.65 8.33 2.92
CA LEU A 110 0.43 8.94 3.68
C LEU A 110 -0.15 9.94 4.68
N GLU A 111 0.25 9.88 5.95
CA GLU A 111 -0.03 10.97 6.90
C GLU A 111 1.15 11.94 6.95
N SER A 112 2.36 11.42 7.15
CA SER A 112 3.58 12.24 7.13
C SER A 112 4.83 11.40 6.88
N TYR A 113 5.90 12.06 6.41
CA TYR A 113 7.22 11.46 6.32
C TYR A 113 8.33 12.48 6.60
N GLN A 114 9.51 11.96 6.92
CA GLN A 114 10.78 12.70 6.96
C GLN A 114 11.86 11.84 6.34
N MET A 115 12.64 12.41 5.44
CA MET A 115 13.75 11.75 4.76
C MET A 115 15.00 12.61 4.85
N ARG A 116 16.14 11.99 5.14
CA ARG A 116 17.47 12.61 5.07
C ARG A 116 18.35 11.78 4.16
N VAL A 117 18.97 12.43 3.17
CA VAL A 117 19.93 11.82 2.26
C VAL A 117 21.28 12.52 2.40
N ARG A 118 22.33 11.74 2.62
CA ARG A 118 23.73 12.19 2.70
C ARG A 118 24.51 11.63 1.52
N GLN A 119 25.19 12.51 0.79
CA GLN A 119 26.12 12.13 -0.27
C GLN A 119 27.44 12.89 -0.10
N GLY A 120 28.44 12.23 0.50
CA GLY A 120 29.67 12.90 0.90
C GLY A 120 29.40 14.03 1.90
N ARG A 121 29.66 15.29 1.51
CA ARG A 121 29.39 16.48 2.34
C ARG A 121 28.02 17.11 2.08
N LEU A 122 27.31 16.65 1.06
CA LEU A 122 25.97 17.15 0.72
C LEU A 122 24.95 16.46 1.62
N VAL A 123 24.11 17.25 2.28
CA VAL A 123 22.94 16.77 3.03
C VAL A 123 21.68 17.37 2.40
N MET A 124 20.72 16.51 2.13
CA MET A 124 19.38 16.87 1.68
C MET A 124 18.38 16.32 2.68
N GLU A 125 17.44 17.15 3.12
CA GLU A 125 16.35 16.75 4.01
C GLU A 125 15.03 17.08 3.34
N SER A 126 14.07 16.18 3.36
CA SER A 126 12.71 16.46 2.92
C SER A 126 11.73 15.96 3.96
N SER A 127 10.61 16.66 4.10
CA SER A 127 9.53 16.25 4.98
C SER A 127 8.22 16.63 4.36
N GLY A 128 7.18 15.86 4.64
CA GLY A 128 5.86 16.22 4.19
C GLY A 128 4.76 15.69 5.08
N ARG A 129 3.59 16.33 4.98
CA ARG A 129 2.36 15.94 5.66
C ARG A 129 1.19 16.11 4.71
N VAL A 130 0.29 15.13 4.69
CA VAL A 130 -0.96 15.25 3.95
C VAL A 130 -2.00 15.95 4.82
N VAL A 131 -2.48 17.11 4.36
CA VAL A 131 -3.53 17.89 5.03
C VAL A 131 -4.56 18.29 3.99
N GLY A 132 -5.82 17.90 4.19
CA GLY A 132 -6.92 18.28 3.29
C GLY A 132 -6.74 17.84 1.83
N GLY A 133 -6.15 16.67 1.60
CA GLY A 133 -5.87 16.16 0.25
C GLY A 133 -4.76 16.91 -0.48
N GLN A 134 -3.86 17.58 0.25
CA GLN A 134 -2.66 18.21 -0.27
C GLN A 134 -1.46 17.70 0.53
N LEU A 135 -0.37 17.37 -0.15
CA LEU A 135 0.92 17.15 0.48
C LEU A 135 1.59 18.52 0.68
N GLU A 136 1.71 18.95 1.92
CA GLU A 136 2.59 20.06 2.29
C GLU A 136 4.01 19.53 2.39
N LEU A 137 4.92 20.06 1.58
CA LEU A 137 6.30 19.59 1.42
C LEU A 137 7.27 20.69 1.85
N GLU A 138 8.32 20.30 2.57
CA GLU A 138 9.51 21.13 2.81
C GLU A 138 10.75 20.34 2.36
N LEU A 139 11.61 20.97 1.56
CA LEU A 139 12.88 20.44 1.11
C LEU A 139 14.01 21.39 1.53
N ARG A 140 15.04 20.83 2.14
CA ARG A 140 16.26 21.52 2.56
C ARG A 140 17.45 20.91 1.84
N ALA A 141 18.15 21.72 1.06
CA ALA A 141 19.35 21.26 0.33
C ALA A 141 20.33 22.41 0.17
N GLY A 142 21.61 22.16 0.50
CA GLY A 142 22.68 23.15 0.30
C GLY A 142 22.41 24.50 0.98
N GLY A 143 21.78 24.50 2.16
CA GLY A 143 21.43 25.70 2.93
C GLY A 143 20.15 26.41 2.46
N ASN A 144 19.55 26.00 1.33
CA ASN A 144 18.28 26.53 0.85
C ASN A 144 17.11 25.73 1.43
N VAL A 145 15.99 26.41 1.67
CA VAL A 145 14.72 25.79 2.05
C VAL A 145 13.68 26.15 0.99
N SER A 146 13.08 25.14 0.38
CA SER A 146 11.90 25.30 -0.49
C SER A 146 10.69 24.63 0.14
N ARG A 147 9.53 25.25 -0.04
CA ARG A 147 8.24 24.72 0.42
C ARG A 147 7.27 24.67 -0.74
N GLY A 148 6.42 23.65 -0.73
CA GLY A 148 5.43 23.44 -1.77
C GLY A 148 4.17 22.81 -1.23
N ARG A 149 3.11 22.90 -2.02
CA ARG A 149 1.90 22.10 -1.84
C ARG A 149 1.63 21.39 -3.15
N LEU A 150 1.33 20.11 -3.06
CA LEU A 150 1.02 19.26 -4.21
C LEU A 150 -0.34 18.61 -3.96
N PRO A 151 -1.23 18.52 -4.97
CA PRO A 151 -2.44 17.72 -4.84
C PRO A 151 -2.08 16.28 -4.44
N TRP A 152 -2.76 15.75 -3.43
CA TRP A 152 -2.58 14.38 -2.96
C TRP A 152 -3.91 13.61 -3.01
N PRO A 153 -4.28 13.09 -4.19
CA PRO A 153 -5.43 12.22 -4.36
C PRO A 153 -5.47 11.04 -3.39
N ALA A 154 -6.67 10.56 -3.07
CA ALA A 154 -6.87 9.46 -2.11
C ALA A 154 -6.30 8.11 -2.57
N ASP A 155 -6.03 7.96 -3.88
CA ASP A 155 -5.38 6.80 -4.49
C ASP A 155 -3.85 6.92 -4.52
N CYS A 156 -3.26 8.05 -4.12
CA CYS A 156 -1.82 8.15 -3.92
C CYS A 156 -1.41 7.42 -2.63
N GLY A 157 -0.52 6.44 -2.77
CA GLY A 157 0.12 5.75 -1.66
C GLY A 157 1.29 6.54 -1.06
N GLY A 158 1.67 6.20 0.18
CA GLY A 158 2.92 6.68 0.79
C GLY A 158 4.16 5.95 0.26
N PRO A 159 5.35 6.27 0.81
CA PRO A 159 6.62 5.64 0.44
C PRO A 159 6.58 4.10 0.43
N HIS A 160 5.81 3.49 1.34
CA HIS A 160 5.73 2.03 1.47
C HIS A 160 4.42 1.42 0.96
N ALA A 161 3.73 2.11 0.06
CA ALA A 161 2.44 1.66 -0.47
C ALA A 161 2.52 0.31 -1.21
N VAL A 162 3.66 0.00 -1.83
CA VAL A 162 3.87 -1.27 -2.53
C VAL A 162 3.96 -2.42 -1.53
N GLU A 163 4.79 -2.26 -0.51
CA GLU A 163 5.00 -3.22 0.57
C GLU A 163 3.68 -3.49 1.30
N LEU A 164 2.95 -2.42 1.67
CA LEU A 164 1.63 -2.51 2.29
C LEU A 164 0.63 -3.26 1.41
N SER A 165 0.59 -2.95 0.12
CA SER A 165 -0.29 -3.66 -0.82
C SER A 165 0.05 -5.15 -0.91
N LEU A 166 1.34 -5.51 -0.88
CA LEU A 166 1.78 -6.90 -0.97
C LEU A 166 1.56 -7.68 0.33
N TRP A 167 1.65 -7.04 1.49
CA TRP A 167 1.30 -7.68 2.77
C TRP A 167 -0.21 -7.93 2.88
N GLN A 168 -1.02 -6.99 2.44
CA GLN A 168 -2.48 -7.13 2.47
C GLN A 168 -3.00 -8.10 1.41
N SER A 169 -2.35 -8.14 0.25
CA SER A 169 -2.73 -9.00 -0.87
C SER A 169 -1.50 -9.57 -1.55
N PRO A 170 -0.89 -10.63 -0.98
CA PRO A 170 0.25 -11.30 -1.58
C PRO A 170 -0.06 -11.73 -3.02
N MET A 171 0.87 -11.46 -3.94
CA MET A 171 0.67 -11.83 -5.34
C MET A 171 0.68 -13.36 -5.50
N LYS A 172 -0.24 -13.85 -6.33
CA LYS A 172 -0.15 -15.20 -6.87
C LYS A 172 0.89 -15.22 -8.01
N PRO A 173 1.59 -16.33 -8.24
CA PRO A 173 2.50 -16.44 -9.38
C PRO A 173 1.81 -16.04 -10.70
N GLY A 174 2.39 -15.07 -11.42
CA GLY A 174 1.88 -14.58 -12.71
C GLY A 174 0.75 -13.55 -12.65
N ALA A 175 0.28 -13.13 -11.47
CA ALA A 175 -0.73 -12.08 -11.35
C ALA A 175 -0.08 -10.67 -11.45
N PRO A 176 -0.70 -9.70 -12.15
CA PRO A 176 -0.24 -8.31 -12.12
C PRO A 176 -0.50 -7.68 -10.74
N SER A 177 0.47 -6.90 -10.24
CA SER A 177 0.29 -6.12 -9.01
C SER A 177 -0.76 -5.01 -9.23
N ARG A 178 -1.60 -4.78 -8.21
CA ARG A 178 -2.52 -3.62 -8.16
C ARG A 178 -1.92 -2.42 -7.43
N ALA A 179 -0.73 -2.56 -6.86
CA ALA A 179 -0.03 -1.45 -6.24
C ALA A 179 0.21 -0.37 -7.31
N SER A 180 -0.31 0.84 -7.07
CA SER A 180 0.03 2.01 -7.87
C SER A 180 1.44 2.45 -7.51
N ALA A 181 2.44 1.65 -7.88
CA ALA A 181 3.80 2.15 -8.01
C ALA A 181 3.82 3.04 -9.27
N PRO A 182 4.28 4.30 -9.20
CA PRO A 182 4.38 5.12 -10.39
C PRO A 182 5.32 4.42 -11.41
N PRO A 183 4.94 4.30 -12.69
CA PRO A 183 5.84 3.74 -13.69
C PRO A 183 7.08 4.64 -13.84
N PRO A 184 8.26 4.07 -14.17
CA PRO A 184 9.43 4.89 -14.50
C PRO A 184 9.13 5.69 -15.77
N SER A 185 8.75 6.96 -15.63
CA SER A 185 8.37 7.81 -16.76
C SER A 185 9.61 8.34 -17.48
N ARG A 186 9.66 8.18 -18.81
CA ARG A 186 10.61 8.88 -19.70
C ARG A 186 10.14 10.29 -20.11
N THR A 187 9.06 10.80 -19.52
CA THR A 187 8.49 12.12 -19.85
C THR A 187 7.85 12.77 -18.62
N PRO A 188 8.09 14.07 -18.37
CA PRO A 188 7.51 14.78 -17.23
C PRO A 188 6.08 15.19 -17.58
N THR A 189 5.09 14.38 -17.20
CA THR A 189 3.69 14.81 -17.26
C THR A 189 2.90 14.22 -16.08
N SER A 190 2.79 15.02 -15.03
CA SER A 190 1.64 15.16 -14.12
C SER A 190 0.94 13.92 -13.55
N SER A 191 1.68 12.93 -13.07
CA SER A 191 1.14 12.10 -11.97
C SER A 191 1.31 12.87 -10.65
N PRO A 192 0.26 13.10 -9.85
CA PRO A 192 0.37 13.87 -8.61
C PRO A 192 1.08 13.11 -7.47
N CYS A 193 1.33 11.80 -7.64
CA CYS A 193 1.88 10.94 -6.59
C CYS A 193 3.42 10.85 -6.57
N TRP A 194 4.18 11.80 -7.13
CA TRP A 194 5.64 11.75 -7.07
C TRP A 194 6.17 12.13 -5.68
N LEU A 195 6.76 11.16 -4.99
CA LEU A 195 7.76 11.32 -3.94
C LEU A 195 8.94 10.40 -4.25
#